data_AF-A0A2V7HC72-F1
#
_entry.id   AF-A0A2V7HC72-F1
#
_cell.length_a   1.000
_cell.length_b   1.000
_cell.length_c   1.000
_cell.angle_alpha   90.00
_cell.angle_beta   90.00
_cell.angle_gamma   90.00
#
_symmetry.space_group_name_H-M   'P 1'
#
loop_
_entity.id
_entity.type
_entity.pdbx_description
1 polymer ?
#
loop_
_entity_poly.entity_id
_entity_poly.type
_entity_poly.pdbx_seq_one_letter_code
_entity_poly.pdbx_strand_id
1 'polypeptide(L)'
;MLSVSVIPTAEKLMRALFSPLLISATGLALAAAPADTPLRGFFPQSVRAERDLETRFKAMPDPTHMREVMRRLSARPHHVGSPYDKENAEWILEQFKSYGWD
;
A
#
# COMPACT_ATOMS: atom_id res chain seq x y z
N MET A 1 -51.39 -48.17 23.43
CA MET A 1 -50.04 -48.14 22.82
C MET A 1 -49.71 -46.70 22.50
N LEU A 2 -48.54 -46.22 22.97
CA LEU A 2 -47.87 -44.97 22.55
C LEU A 2 -48.61 -43.67 22.97
N SER A 3 -48.02 -42.61 23.52
CA SER A 3 -46.64 -42.14 23.56
C SER A 3 -46.44 -41.31 24.82
N VAL A 4 -45.44 -41.63 25.64
CA VAL A 4 -44.90 -40.67 26.61
C VAL A 4 -43.80 -39.89 25.88
N SER A 5 -44.08 -38.62 25.62
CA SER A 5 -43.13 -37.66 25.05
C SER A 5 -41.98 -37.44 26.05
N VAL A 6 -40.78 -37.91 25.70
CA VAL A 6 -39.57 -37.65 26.48
C VAL A 6 -39.10 -36.24 26.13
N ILE A 7 -39.36 -35.30 27.04
CA ILE A 7 -38.82 -33.95 27.01
C ILE A 7 -37.30 -34.03 27.26
N PRO A 8 -36.42 -33.58 26.35
CA PRO A 8 -34.99 -33.58 26.62
C PRO A 8 -34.64 -32.49 27.65
N THR A 9 -33.99 -32.89 28.74
CA THR A 9 -33.54 -32.02 29.83
C THR A 9 -32.54 -30.97 29.32
N ALA A 10 -32.71 -29.71 29.75
CA ALA A 10 -32.02 -28.51 29.29
C ALA A 10 -30.47 -28.58 29.32
N GLU A 11 -29.88 -29.50 30.09
CA GLU A 11 -28.43 -29.69 30.16
C GLU A 11 -27.79 -30.16 28.85
N LYS A 12 -28.49 -30.98 28.05
CA LYS A 12 -27.97 -31.45 26.75
C LYS A 12 -27.96 -30.35 25.69
N LEU A 13 -28.89 -29.40 25.79
CA LEU A 13 -28.97 -28.27 24.85
C LEU A 13 -27.85 -27.25 25.10
N MET A 14 -27.47 -27.06 26.36
CA MET A 14 -26.45 -26.06 26.71
C MET A 14 -25.02 -26.53 26.38
N ARG A 15 -24.70 -27.83 26.48
CA ARG A 15 -23.39 -28.38 26.06
C ARG A 15 -23.19 -28.39 24.54
N ALA A 16 -24.27 -28.44 23.76
CA ALA A 16 -24.19 -28.40 22.30
C ALA A 16 -23.95 -26.97 21.74
N LEU A 17 -24.15 -25.93 22.54
CA LEU A 17 -24.05 -24.54 22.11
C LEU A 17 -22.73 -23.85 22.49
N PHE A 18 -21.91 -24.46 23.35
CA PHE A 18 -20.59 -23.93 23.68
C PHE A 18 -19.46 -24.45 22.78
N SER A 19 -19.77 -25.27 21.77
CA SER A 19 -18.76 -25.89 20.91
C SER A 19 -18.52 -25.29 19.52
N PRO A 20 -19.26 -24.29 18.98
CA PRO A 20 -18.82 -23.60 17.77
C PRO A 20 -18.04 -22.30 18.06
N LEU A 21 -18.13 -21.73 19.27
CA LEU A 21 -17.54 -20.41 19.55
C LEU A 21 -16.00 -20.44 19.69
N LEU A 22 -15.43 -21.57 20.08
CA LEU A 22 -13.97 -21.75 20.16
C LEU A 22 -13.30 -22.08 18.82
N ILE A 23 -14.07 -22.49 17.80
CA ILE A 23 -13.52 -22.76 16.46
C ILE A 23 -13.45 -21.46 15.64
N SER A 24 -14.31 -20.47 15.93
CA SER A 24 -14.30 -19.19 15.23
C SER A 24 -13.17 -18.24 15.68
N ALA A 25 -12.70 -18.37 16.94
CA ALA A 25 -11.62 -17.52 17.46
C ALA A 25 -10.20 -17.93 17.01
N THR A 26 -10.01 -19.17 16.54
CA THR A 26 -8.68 -19.67 16.12
C THR A 26 -8.34 -19.30 14.67
N GLY A 27 -9.30 -18.81 13.88
CA GLY A 27 -9.11 -18.48 12.47
C GLY A 27 -8.52 -17.08 12.19
N LEU A 28 -8.41 -16.21 13.19
CA LEU A 28 -8.09 -14.78 12.97
C LEU A 28 -6.59 -14.41 13.16
N ALA A 29 -5.71 -15.36 13.46
CA ALA A 29 -4.31 -15.05 13.79
C ALA A 29 -3.27 -15.68 12.84
N LEU A 30 -3.61 -15.90 11.57
CA LEU A 30 -2.61 -16.17 10.55
C LEU A 30 -2.83 -15.27 9.33
N ALA A 31 -2.83 -13.96 9.56
CA ALA A 31 -2.33 -13.07 8.52
C ALA A 31 -0.86 -13.50 8.32
N ALA A 32 -0.58 -14.23 7.24
CA ALA A 32 0.78 -14.50 6.84
C ALA A 32 1.50 -13.15 6.86
N ALA A 33 2.52 -13.00 7.72
CA ALA A 33 3.45 -11.89 7.57
C ALA A 33 3.83 -11.88 6.10
N PRO A 34 3.81 -10.72 5.39
CA PRO A 34 4.14 -10.68 3.99
C PRO A 34 5.46 -11.43 3.86
N ALA A 35 5.42 -12.63 3.27
CA ALA A 35 6.63 -13.38 3.08
C ALA A 35 7.51 -12.46 2.26
N ASP A 36 8.71 -12.15 2.77
CA ASP A 36 9.70 -11.32 2.09
C ASP A 36 10.03 -12.01 0.77
N THR A 37 9.16 -11.76 -0.22
CA THR A 37 9.15 -12.47 -1.49
C THR A 37 10.47 -12.10 -2.12
N PRO A 38 11.34 -13.08 -2.42
CA PRO A 38 12.69 -12.81 -2.87
C PRO A 38 12.66 -11.76 -3.97
N LEU A 39 13.30 -10.62 -3.70
CA LEU A 39 13.40 -9.55 -4.69
C LEU A 39 14.64 -9.86 -5.54
N ARG A 40 14.43 -10.06 -6.84
CA ARG A 40 15.52 -10.39 -7.77
C ARG A 40 16.60 -9.31 -7.67
N GLY A 41 17.85 -9.73 -7.47
CA GLY A 41 19.00 -8.82 -7.37
C GLY A 41 19.27 -8.30 -5.96
N PHE A 42 18.48 -8.69 -4.95
CA PHE A 42 18.67 -8.28 -3.56
C PHE A 42 18.95 -9.47 -2.64
N PHE A 43 19.74 -9.22 -1.60
CA PHE A 43 19.93 -10.20 -0.54
C PHE A 43 18.65 -10.29 0.32
N PRO A 44 18.31 -11.47 0.88
CA PRO A 44 17.11 -11.63 1.70
C PRO A 44 16.98 -10.59 2.82
N GLN A 45 18.09 -10.23 3.48
CA GLN A 45 18.10 -9.25 4.56
C GLN A 45 17.80 -7.81 4.12
N SER A 46 17.96 -7.46 2.84
CA SER A 46 17.69 -6.10 2.34
C SER A 46 16.27 -5.93 1.79
N VAL A 47 15.54 -7.03 1.52
CA VAL A 47 14.22 -7.00 0.87
C VAL A 47 13.25 -6.06 1.59
N ARG A 48 13.19 -6.11 2.92
CA ARG A 48 12.31 -5.25 3.70
C ARG A 48 12.60 -3.76 3.50
N ALA A 49 13.87 -3.37 3.60
CA ALA A 49 14.28 -1.97 3.43
C ALA A 49 13.93 -1.44 2.03
N GLU A 50 14.09 -2.26 1.00
CA GLU A 50 13.70 -1.92 -0.37
C GLU A 50 12.19 -1.72 -0.52
N ARG A 51 11.37 -2.59 0.09
CA ARG A 51 9.90 -2.44 0.05
C ARG A 51 9.42 -1.22 0.83
N ASP A 52 10.09 -0.89 1.92
CA ASP A 52 9.79 0.33 2.68
C ASP A 52 10.16 1.59 1.89
N LEU A 53 11.28 1.57 1.15
CA LEU A 53 11.62 2.64 0.21
C LEU A 53 10.62 2.73 -0.94
N GLU A 54 10.23 1.62 -1.55
CA GLU A 54 9.23 1.57 -2.62
C GLU A 54 7.88 2.11 -2.16
N THR A 55 7.44 1.74 -0.95
CA THR A 55 6.17 2.21 -0.37
C THR A 55 6.19 3.72 -0.18
N ARG A 56 7.28 4.28 0.38
CA ARG A 56 7.45 5.73 0.52
C ARG A 56 7.51 6.42 -0.83
N PHE A 57 8.26 5.86 -1.78
CA PHE A 57 8.41 6.42 -3.11
C PHE A 57 7.09 6.49 -3.87
N LYS A 58 6.26 5.43 -3.80
CA LYS A 58 4.93 5.40 -4.43
C LYS A 58 3.96 6.44 -3.86
N ALA A 59 4.16 6.87 -2.62
CA ALA A 59 3.32 7.87 -1.97
C ALA A 59 3.74 9.32 -2.29
N MET A 60 4.94 9.55 -2.85
CA MET A 60 5.44 10.91 -3.12
C MET A 60 4.79 11.64 -4.30
N PRO A 61 4.46 11.00 -5.45
CA PRO A 61 3.91 11.72 -6.60
C PRO A 61 2.58 12.43 -6.30
N ASP A 62 2.53 13.75 -6.52
CA ASP A 62 1.28 14.53 -6.50
C ASP A 62 0.79 14.79 -7.94
N PRO A 63 -0.37 14.24 -8.35
CA PRO A 63 -0.94 14.46 -9.66
C PRO A 63 -1.21 15.93 -10.00
N THR A 64 -1.49 16.76 -8.99
CA THR A 64 -1.74 18.19 -9.20
C THR A 64 -0.46 18.92 -9.56
N HIS A 65 0.61 18.70 -8.79
CA HIS A 65 1.93 19.20 -9.11
C HIS A 65 2.40 18.76 -10.51
N MET A 66 2.24 17.47 -10.86
CA MET A 66 2.60 16.96 -12.19
C MET A 66 1.89 17.69 -13.33
N ARG A 67 0.58 17.99 -13.18
CA ARG A 67 -0.18 18.76 -14.17
C ARG A 67 0.34 20.19 -14.30
N GLU A 68 0.69 20.83 -13.19
CA GLU A 68 1.23 22.20 -13.22
C GLU A 68 2.61 22.26 -13.89
N VAL A 69 3.50 21.31 -13.57
CA VAL A 69 4.80 21.20 -14.24
C VAL A 69 4.62 21.00 -15.74
N MET A 70 3.74 20.09 -16.16
CA MET A 70 3.46 19.89 -17.59
C MET A 70 2.89 21.13 -18.26
N ARG A 71 1.94 21.81 -17.62
CA ARG A 71 1.35 23.06 -18.12
C ARG A 71 2.43 24.12 -18.31
N ARG A 72 3.35 24.27 -17.36
CA ARG A 72 4.49 25.19 -17.47
C ARG A 72 5.38 24.78 -18.64
N LEU A 73 5.96 23.58 -18.61
CA LEU A 73 7.00 23.21 -19.57
C LEU A 73 6.50 23.19 -21.02
N SER A 74 5.20 22.94 -21.23
CA SER A 74 4.59 22.85 -22.55
C SER A 74 3.88 24.12 -23.03
N ALA A 75 3.90 25.24 -22.28
CA ALA A 75 3.05 26.39 -22.60
C ALA A 75 3.37 27.07 -23.94
N ARG A 76 4.59 26.91 -24.47
CA ARG A 76 5.06 27.45 -25.75
C ARG A 76 6.05 26.49 -26.42
N PRO A 77 6.29 26.59 -27.75
CA PRO A 77 7.38 25.87 -28.40
C PRO A 77 8.74 26.19 -27.74
N HIS A 78 9.50 25.14 -27.38
CA HIS A 78 10.76 25.25 -26.63
C HIS A 78 11.82 24.32 -27.23
N HIS A 79 12.15 24.54 -28.51
CA HIS A 79 13.28 23.84 -29.12
C HIS A 79 14.60 24.35 -28.53
N VAL A 80 15.64 23.51 -28.61
CA VAL A 80 16.98 23.80 -28.09
C VAL A 80 17.46 25.17 -28.56
N GLY A 81 17.83 26.03 -27.62
CA GLY A 81 18.37 27.37 -27.88
C GLY A 81 17.32 28.47 -28.07
N SER A 82 16.02 28.16 -28.01
CA SER A 82 14.97 29.17 -28.01
C SER A 82 14.94 29.96 -26.68
N PRO A 83 14.39 31.19 -26.66
CA PRO A 83 14.23 31.94 -25.41
C PRO A 83 13.47 31.15 -24.34
N TYR A 84 12.41 30.43 -24.73
CA TYR A 84 11.60 29.69 -23.78
C TYR A 84 12.26 28.40 -23.28
N ASP A 85 13.13 27.78 -24.09
CA ASP A 85 13.98 26.68 -23.65
C ASP A 85 14.90 27.12 -22.50
N LYS A 86 15.53 28.30 -22.63
CA LYS A 86 16.33 28.90 -21.54
C LYS A 86 15.50 29.16 -20.28
N GLU A 87 14.32 29.77 -20.41
CA GLU A 87 13.43 30.03 -19.27
C GLU A 87 13.02 28.73 -18.55
N ASN A 88 12.76 27.65 -19.29
CA ASN A 88 12.46 26.34 -18.72
C ASN A 88 13.69 25.74 -18.01
N ALA A 89 14.89 25.85 -18.60
CA ALA A 89 16.12 25.35 -18.00
C ALA A 89 16.46 26.07 -16.68
N GLU A 90 16.32 27.40 -16.65
CA GLU A 90 16.54 28.21 -15.45
C GLU A 90 15.54 27.84 -14.34
N TRP A 91 14.27 27.65 -14.71
CA TRP A 91 13.27 27.20 -13.75
C TRP A 91 13.54 25.79 -13.21
N ILE A 92 13.96 24.85 -14.06
CA ILE A 92 14.32 23.49 -13.63
C ILE A 92 15.51 23.56 -12.66
N LEU A 93 16.52 24.40 -12.94
CA LEU A 93 17.63 24.63 -12.04
C LEU A 93 17.16 25.14 -10.67
N GLU A 94 16.22 26.09 -10.62
CA GLU A 94 15.62 26.56 -9.37
C GLU A 94 14.91 25.43 -8.62
N GLN A 95 14.22 24.53 -9.31
CA GLN A 95 13.59 23.36 -8.68
C GLN A 95 14.65 22.46 -8.03
N PHE A 96 15.72 22.11 -8.75
CA PHE A 96 16.80 21.28 -8.19
C PHE A 96 17.46 21.92 -6.97
N LYS A 97 17.74 23.23 -7.01
CA LYS A 97 18.25 23.97 -5.86
C LYS A 97 17.29 23.92 -4.68
N SER A 98 15.99 24.07 -4.92
CA SER A 98 14.97 23.97 -3.87
C SER A 98 14.89 22.58 -3.22
N TYR A 99 15.35 21.54 -3.94
CA TYR A 99 15.44 20.17 -3.44
C TYR A 99 16.76 19.88 -2.70
N GLY A 100 17.65 20.87 -2.59
CA GLY A 100 18.95 20.75 -1.90
C GLY A 100 20.08 20.20 -2.77
N TRP A 101 19.98 20.33 -4.10
CA TRP A 101 21.05 19.97 -5.04
C TRP A 101 21.90 21.20 -5.35
N ASP A 102 23.22 21.07 -5.19
CA ASP A 102 24.23 22.11 -5.48
C ASP A 102 24.89 21.92 -6.86
#